data_AF-A0A5Q4GZS7-F1
#
_entry.id   AF-A0A5Q4GZS7-F1
#
_cell.length_a   1.000
_cell.length_b   1.000
_cell.length_c   1.000
_cell.angle_alpha   90.00
_cell.angle_beta   90.00
_cell.angle_gamma   90.00
#
_symmetry.space_group_name_H-M   'P 1'
#
loop_
_entity.id
_entity.type
_entity.pdbx_description
1 polymer ?
#
loop_
_entity_poly.entity_id
_entity_poly.type
_entity_poly.pdbx_seq_one_letter_code
_entity_poly.pdbx_strand_id
1 'polypeptide(L)' 'MKSGDLLSGLGRLKRSTAHLKEKWLETKTHWNDQASRDFEKNFLQGLAPQITLAVAAIHEYVDLIEQVEKELEDPDRQD' A
#
# COMPACT_ATOMS: atom_id res chain seq x y z
N MET A 1 15.56 -9.29 -3.55
CA MET A 1 14.11 -9.01 -3.78
C MET A 1 14.06 -8.00 -4.90
N LYS A 2 13.44 -8.30 -6.04
CA LYS A 2 13.50 -7.39 -7.20
C LYS A 2 12.51 -6.24 -6.99
N SER A 3 12.83 -5.03 -7.45
CA SER A 3 11.89 -3.88 -7.46
C SER A 3 10.50 -4.28 -8.01
N GLY A 4 10.46 -5.12 -9.05
CA GLY A 4 9.23 -5.66 -9.62
C GLY A 4 8.36 -6.50 -8.66
N ASP A 5 8.94 -7.15 -7.65
CA ASP A 5 8.17 -7.92 -6.64
C ASP A 5 7.42 -6.98 -5.68
N LEU A 6 8.05 -5.86 -5.31
CA LEU A 6 7.47 -4.82 -4.45
C LEU A 6 6.33 -4.09 -5.14
N LEU A 7 6.53 -3.67 -6.40
CA LEU A 7 5.50 -3.02 -7.21
C LEU A 7 4.29 -3.94 -7.45
N SER A 8 4.54 -5.23 -7.67
CA SER A 8 3.47 -6.23 -7.74
C SER A 8 2.70 -6.37 -6.43
N GLY A 9 3.42 -6.34 -5.30
CA GLY A 9 2.86 -6.30 -3.95
C GLY A 9 1.96 -5.08 -3.72
N LEU A 10 2.41 -3.89 -4.12
CA LEU A 10 1.64 -2.65 -4.07
C LEU A 10 0.35 -2.74 -4.88
N GLY A 11 0.42 -3.29 -6.09
CA GLY A 11 -0.75 -3.51 -6.93
C GLY A 11 -1.78 -4.41 -6.25
N ARG A 12 -1.33 -5.49 -5.59
CA ARG A 12 -2.22 -6.35 -4.78
C ARG A 12 -2.83 -5.61 -3.60
N LEU A 13 -2.01 -4.86 -2.85
CA LEU A 13 -2.47 -4.09 -1.68
C LEU A 13 -3.57 -3.08 -2.05
N LYS A 14 -3.37 -2.31 -3.13
CA LYS A 14 -4.37 -1.36 -3.63
C LYS A 14 -5.69 -2.04 -4.00
N ARG A 15 -5.63 -3.17 -4.72
CA ARG A 15 -6.83 -3.95 -5.10
C ARG A 15 -7.55 -4.52 -3.89
N SER A 16 -6.83 -5.13 -2.94
CA SER A 16 -7.41 -5.67 -1.72
C SER A 16 -8.06 -4.59 -0.86
N THR A 17 -7.48 -3.40 -0.82
CA THR A 17 -8.05 -2.25 -0.10
C THR A 17 -9.36 -1.77 -0.73
N ALA A 18 -9.39 -1.66 -2.07
CA ALA A 18 -10.62 -1.30 -2.79
C ALA A 18 -11.72 -2.34 -2.57
N HIS A 19 -11.36 -3.63 -2.63
CA HIS A 19 -12.30 -4.72 -2.39
C HIS A 19 -12.83 -4.74 -0.94
N LEU A 20 -11.97 -4.48 0.05
CA LEU A 20 -12.41 -4.34 1.45
C LEU A 20 -13.44 -3.22 1.61
N LYS A 21 -13.20 -2.05 0.97
CA LYS A 21 -14.13 -0.92 1.02
C LYS A 21 -15.48 -1.28 0.40
N GLU A 22 -15.48 -1.96 -0.74
CA GLU A 22 -16.69 -2.45 -1.40
C GLU A 22 -17.46 -3.43 -0.50
N LYS A 23 -16.78 -4.43 0.03
CA LYS A 23 -17.39 -5.43 0.93
C LYS A 23 -17.90 -4.82 2.23
N TRP A 24 -17.24 -3.80 2.74
CA TRP A 24 -17.72 -3.06 3.90
C TRP A 24 -19.02 -2.30 3.59
N LEU A 25 -19.12 -1.65 2.42
CA LEU A 25 -20.36 -0.98 2.01
C LEU A 25 -21.52 -1.95 1.86
N GLU A 26 -21.29 -3.11 1.24
CA GLU A 26 -22.27 -4.21 1.14
C GLU A 26 -22.70 -4.68 2.54
N THR A 27 -21.73 -4.94 3.43
CA THR A 27 -21.99 -5.39 4.81
C THR A 27 -22.87 -4.41 5.58
N LYS A 28 -22.65 -3.10 5.41
CA LYS A 28 -23.45 -2.06 6.09
C LYS A 28 -24.92 -2.04 5.69
N THR A 29 -25.30 -2.67 4.58
CA THR A 29 -26.71 -2.82 4.22
C THR A 29 -27.45 -3.81 5.12
N HIS A 30 -26.72 -4.75 5.74
CA HIS A 30 -27.25 -5.78 6.63
C HIS A 30 -26.84 -5.58 8.10
N TRP A 31 -25.74 -4.86 8.35
CA TRP A 31 -25.17 -4.64 9.68
C TRP A 31 -24.86 -3.15 9.91
N ASN A 32 -25.78 -2.42 10.54
CA ASN A 32 -25.71 -0.96 10.73
C ASN A 32 -25.99 -0.50 12.17
N ASP A 33 -25.73 -1.38 13.14
CA ASP A 33 -25.88 -1.10 14.56
C ASP A 33 -24.66 -0.37 15.14
N GLN A 34 -24.63 -0.20 16.47
CA GLN A 34 -23.50 0.43 17.15
C GLN A 34 -22.20 -0.37 16.99
N ALA A 35 -22.28 -1.70 16.98
CA ALA A 35 -21.10 -2.54 16.85
C ALA A 35 -20.44 -2.37 15.47
N SER A 36 -21.22 -2.22 14.41
CA SER A 36 -20.68 -1.99 13.06
C SER A 36 -20.02 -0.61 12.95
N ARG A 37 -20.57 0.42 13.60
CA ARG A 37 -19.97 1.76 13.69
C ARG A 37 -18.67 1.76 14.46
N ASP A 38 -18.62 1.04 15.58
CA ASP A 38 -17.40 0.91 16.38
C ASP A 38 -16.33 0.15 15.61
N PHE A 39 -16.70 -0.88 14.84
CA PHE A 39 -15.78 -1.59 13.96
C PHE A 39 -15.19 -0.67 12.88
N GLU A 40 -16.02 0.09 12.17
CA GLU A 40 -15.56 1.04 11.15
C GLU A 40 -14.60 2.07 11.74
N LYS A 41 -14.95 2.65 12.89
CA LYS A 41 -14.15 3.65 13.57
C LYS A 41 -12.81 3.10 14.06
N ASN A 42 -12.83 1.95 14.73
CA ASN A 42 -11.64 1.43 15.43
C ASN A 42 -10.66 0.70 14.50
N PHE A 43 -11.14 0.12 13.39
CA PHE A 43 -10.31 -0.73 12.53
C PHE A 43 -10.21 -0.25 11.09
N LEU A 44 -11.29 0.26 10.48
CA LEU A 44 -11.29 0.59 9.06
C LEU A 44 -10.83 2.01 8.76
N GLN A 45 -11.26 3.00 9.55
CA GLN A 45 -10.90 4.41 9.34
C GLN A 45 -9.40 4.65 9.42
N GLY A 46 -8.70 3.98 10.34
CA GLY A 46 -7.24 4.06 10.49
C GLY A 46 -6.47 3.35 9.37
N LEU A 47 -7.09 2.39 8.68
CA LEU A 47 -6.41 1.56 7.69
C LEU A 47 -6.07 2.35 6.42
N ALA A 48 -6.99 3.19 5.94
CA ALA A 48 -6.81 3.98 4.72
C ALA A 48 -5.55 4.88 4.75
N PRO A 49 -5.33 5.74 5.77
CA PRO A 49 -4.12 6.56 5.82
C PRO A 49 -2.85 5.72 5.98
N GLN A 50 -2.88 4.62 6.73
CA GLN A 50 -1.73 3.72 6.88
C GLN A 50 -1.33 3.06 5.56
N ILE A 51 -2.31 2.64 4.75
CA ILE A 51 -2.06 2.08 3.42
C ILE A 51 -1.47 3.15 2.50
N THR A 52 -1.98 4.38 2.52
CA THR A 52 -1.40 5.48 1.74
C THR A 52 0.07 5.73 2.11
N LEU A 53 0.39 5.74 3.41
CA LEU A 53 1.77 5.88 3.88
C LEU A 53 2.66 4.72 3.42
N ALA A 54 2.17 3.48 3.55
CA ALA A 54 2.90 2.31 3.08
C ALA A 54 3.15 2.35 1.57
N VAL A 55 2.17 2.82 0.78
CA VAL A 55 2.31 3.00 -0.66
C VAL A 55 3.40 4.02 -1.00
N ALA A 56 3.40 5.16 -0.31
CA ALA A 56 4.42 6.20 -0.51
C ALA A 56 5.82 5.67 -0.19
N ALA A 57 6.00 5.06 0.99
CA ALA A 57 7.28 4.53 1.44
C ALA A 57 7.84 3.44 0.50
N ILE A 58 6.99 2.59 -0.08
CA ILE A 58 7.45 1.58 -1.03
C ILE A 58 7.87 2.21 -2.36
N HIS A 59 7.19 3.25 -2.84
CA HIS A 59 7.66 3.96 -4.04
C HIS A 59 9.02 4.61 -3.80
N GLU A 60 9.19 5.33 -2.68
CA GLU A 60 10.48 5.94 -2.32
C GLU A 60 11.61 4.90 -2.24
N TYR A 61 11.31 3.72 -1.69
CA TYR A 61 12.28 2.63 -1.60
C TYR A 61 12.64 2.04 -2.96
N VAL A 62 11.66 1.89 -3.86
CA VAL A 62 11.89 1.43 -5.23
C VAL A 62 12.76 2.42 -6.00
N ASP A 63 12.44 3.71 -5.91
CA ASP A 63 13.20 4.77 -6.58
C ASP A 63 14.66 4.80 -6.09
N LEU A 64 14.87 4.61 -4.78
CA LEU A 64 16.21 4.53 -4.20
C LEU A 64 17.01 3.32 -4.69
N ILE A 65 16.37 2.14 -4.77
CA ILE A 65 17.04 0.94 -5.32
C ILE A 65 17.44 1.18 -6.77
N GLU A 66 16.54 1.72 -7.59
CA GLU A 66 16.82 1.96 -9.01
C GLU A 66 17.94 2.99 -9.20
N GLN A 67 18.02 3.99 -8.34
CA GLN A 67 19.13 4.96 -8.33
C GLN A 67 20.46 4.28 -7.96
N VAL A 68 20.48 3.48 -6.90
CA VAL A 68 21.69 2.77 -6.45
C VAL A 68 22.15 1.76 -7.50
N GLU A 69 21.23 1.02 -8.13
CA GLU A 69 21.55 0.08 -9.20
C GLU A 69 22.21 0.80 -10.38
N LYS A 70 21.67 1.96 -10.81
CA LYS A 70 22.30 2.79 -11.86
C LYS A 70 23.68 3.29 -11.48
N GLU A 71 23.87 3.76 -10.25
CA GLU A 71 25.17 4.25 -9.78
C GLU A 71 26.23 3.17 -9.69
N LEU A 72 25.84 1.91 -9.46
CA LEU A 72 26.73 0.75 -9.42
C LEU A 72 27.02 0.17 -10.81
N GLU A 73 26.11 0.33 -11.76
CA GLU A 73 26.28 -0.08 -13.16
C GLU A 73 27.15 0.89 -13.98
N ASP A 74 27.43 2.10 -13.47
CA ASP A 74 28.25 3.11 -14.13
C ASP A 74 29.76 2.85 -13.91
N PRO A 75 30.51 2.29 -14.87
CA PRO A 75 31.89 1.86 -14.68
C PRO A 75 32.91 3.02 -14.70
N ASP A 76 32.48 4.24 -15.03
CA ASP A 76 33.36 5.41 -15.24
C ASP A 76 33.42 6.39 -14.06
N ARG A 77 32.93 6.01 -12.87
CA ARG A 77 33.16 6.79 -11.64
C ARG A 77 34.56 6.51 -11.06
N GLN A 78 35.60 6.71 -11.86
CA GLN A 78 36.97 6.89 -11.39
C GLN A 78 37.32 8.38 -11.50
N ASP A 79 37.35 9.04 -10.35
CA ASP A 79 38.20 10.20 -10.08
C ASP A 79 38.91 9.98 -8.73
#